data_AF-A0A109K019-F1
#
_entry.id   AF-A0A109K019-F1
#
_cell.length_a   1.000
_cell.length_b   1.000
_cell.length_c   1.000
_cell.angle_alpha   90.00
_cell.angle_beta   90.00
_cell.angle_gamma   90.00
#
_symmetry.space_group_name_H-M   'P 1'
#
loop_
_entity.id
_entity.type
_entity.pdbx_description
1 polymer ?
#
loop_
_entity_poly.entity_id
_entity_poly.type
_entity_poly.pdbx_seq_one_letter_code
_entity_poly.pdbx_strand_id
1 'polypeptide(L)'
;MAENDRLRSILEKQDAADRAQVAELARQAMADHRAKERKDRVVNEWRRLYRALAQTVATTNAAMTGGRKLYLQPYNPDADRTVGDVIIMFEDKYSEDVQRKCVVGVQLDGTVSVSIKPQSKEYHLDIWTASIDQLEGIVYDFMELNIET
;
A
#
# COMPACT_ATOMS: atom_id res chain seq x y z
N MET A 1 31.14 49.88 -27.31
CA MET A 1 31.79 48.75 -26.62
C MET A 1 31.00 48.31 -25.39
N ALA A 2 30.72 49.18 -24.41
CA ALA A 2 30.00 48.82 -23.17
C ALA A 2 28.60 48.19 -23.35
N GLU A 3 27.87 48.51 -24.42
CA GLU A 3 26.54 47.95 -24.69
C GLU A 3 26.59 46.49 -25.17
N ASN A 4 27.61 46.12 -25.95
CA ASN A 4 27.79 44.73 -26.40
C ASN A 4 28.17 43.82 -25.23
N ASP A 5 29.03 44.31 -24.33
CA ASP A 5 29.42 43.59 -23.11
C ASP A 5 28.23 43.42 -22.16
N ARG A 6 27.36 44.43 -22.06
CA ARG A 6 26.12 44.37 -21.26
C ARG A 6 25.13 43.36 -21.84
N LEU A 7 24.94 43.32 -23.16
CA LEU A 7 24.06 42.35 -23.82
C LEU A 7 24.58 40.92 -23.66
N ARG A 8 25.89 40.70 -23.81
CA ARG A 8 26.53 39.39 -23.53
C ARG A 8 26.31 38.93 -22.10
N SER A 9 26.49 39.83 -21.13
CA SER A 9 26.28 39.49 -19.72
C SER A 9 24.81 39.13 -19.41
N ILE A 10 23.84 39.76 -20.08
CA ILE A 10 22.43 39.43 -19.92
C ILE A 10 22.12 38.06 -20.53
N LEU A 11 22.63 37.79 -21.73
CA LEU A 11 22.48 36.49 -22.40
C LEU A 11 23.10 35.35 -21.59
N GLU A 12 24.31 35.52 -21.06
CA GLU A 12 24.96 34.51 -20.22
C GLU A 12 24.17 34.20 -18.94
N LYS A 13 23.54 35.23 -18.34
CA LYS A 13 22.69 35.05 -17.16
C LYS A 13 21.37 34.35 -17.48
N GLN A 14 20.76 34.66 -18.62
CA GLN A 14 19.56 33.95 -19.09
C GLN A 14 19.87 32.49 -19.40
N ASP A 15 20.94 32.22 -20.15
CA ASP A 15 21.38 30.85 -20.45
C ASP A 15 21.69 30.05 -19.16
N ALA A 16 22.27 30.70 -18.14
CA ALA A 16 22.51 30.05 -16.85
C ALA A 16 21.21 29.75 -16.10
N ALA A 17 20.24 30.67 -16.10
CA ALA A 17 18.93 30.48 -15.48
C ALA A 17 18.13 29.36 -16.17
N ASP A 18 18.11 29.35 -17.50
CA ASP A 18 17.41 28.35 -18.30
C ASP A 18 18.01 26.95 -18.07
N ARG A 19 19.35 26.84 -18.05
CA ARG A 19 20.02 25.57 -17.71
C ARG A 19 19.70 25.09 -16.30
N ALA A 20 19.62 26.00 -15.33
CA ALA A 20 19.25 25.64 -13.96
C ALA A 20 17.80 25.16 -13.86
N GLN A 21 16.88 25.83 -14.56
CA GLN A 21 15.46 25.43 -14.62
C GLN A 21 15.28 24.07 -15.29
N VAL A 22 15.97 23.82 -16.41
CA VAL A 22 15.94 22.52 -17.10
C VAL A 22 16.51 21.42 -16.19
N ALA A 23 17.60 21.69 -15.47
CA ALA A 23 18.18 20.71 -14.53
C ALA A 23 17.22 20.37 -13.39
N GLU A 24 16.50 21.35 -12.87
CA GLU A 24 15.52 21.13 -11.80
C GLU A 24 14.29 20.35 -12.29
N LEU A 25 13.75 20.71 -13.46
CA LEU A 25 12.66 19.95 -14.09
C LEU A 25 13.08 18.50 -14.38
N ALA A 26 14.31 18.28 -14.83
CA ALA A 26 14.84 16.94 -15.05
C ALA A 26 14.97 16.15 -13.74
N ARG A 27 15.41 16.80 -12.64
CA ARG A 27 15.46 16.16 -11.31
C ARG A 27 14.08 15.78 -10.80
N GLN A 28 13.10 16.67 -10.95
CA GLN A 28 11.70 16.42 -10.57
C GLN A 28 11.13 15.25 -11.38
N ALA A 29 11.29 15.27 -12.71
CA ALA A 29 10.84 14.19 -13.57
C ALA A 29 11.49 12.83 -13.22
N MET A 30 12.79 12.82 -12.88
CA MET A 30 13.46 11.60 -12.42
C MET A 30 12.96 11.12 -11.05
N ALA A 31 12.67 12.05 -10.13
CA ALA A 31 12.10 11.72 -8.83
C ALA A 31 10.71 11.11 -8.97
N ASP A 32 9.85 11.71 -9.80
CA ASP A 32 8.51 11.22 -10.11
C ASP A 32 8.56 9.85 -10.79
N HIS A 33 9.50 9.65 -11.73
CA HIS A 33 9.72 8.36 -12.38
C HIS A 33 10.08 7.28 -11.36
N ARG A 34 11.03 7.54 -10.46
CA ARG A 34 11.44 6.60 -9.41
C ARG A 34 10.31 6.31 -8.43
N ALA A 35 9.52 7.32 -8.06
CA ALA A 35 8.35 7.15 -7.20
C ALA A 35 7.31 6.24 -7.85
N LYS A 36 7.06 6.43 -9.16
CA LYS A 36 6.16 5.58 -9.93
C LYS A 36 6.67 4.15 -10.05
N GLU A 37 7.95 3.96 -10.39
CA GLU A 37 8.57 2.62 -10.45
C GLU A 37 8.48 1.89 -9.10
N ARG A 38 8.71 2.61 -8.00
CA ARG A 38 8.56 2.04 -6.65
C ARG A 38 7.12 1.62 -6.38
N LYS A 39 6.14 2.49 -6.68
CA LYS A 39 4.71 2.18 -6.53
C LYS A 39 4.33 0.95 -7.35
N ASP A 40 4.74 0.88 -8.62
CA ASP A 40 4.44 -0.25 -9.50
C ASP A 40 5.02 -1.57 -8.97
N ARG A 41 6.23 -1.53 -8.39
CA ARG A 41 6.80 -2.70 -7.72
C ARG A 41 5.99 -3.12 -6.49
N VAL A 42 5.57 -2.17 -5.64
CA VAL A 42 4.73 -2.46 -4.46
C VAL A 42 3.39 -3.05 -4.88
N VAL A 43 2.75 -2.52 -5.93
CA VAL A 43 1.51 -3.07 -6.51
C VAL A 43 1.70 -4.53 -6.93
N ASN A 44 2.82 -4.85 -7.59
CA ASN A 44 3.09 -6.20 -8.05
C ASN A 44 3.32 -7.18 -6.90
N GLU A 45 4.08 -6.80 -5.88
CA GLU A 45 4.24 -7.64 -4.68
C GLU A 45 2.93 -7.76 -3.90
N TRP A 46 2.15 -6.68 -3.82
CA TRP A 46 0.85 -6.73 -3.17
C TRP A 46 -0.09 -7.72 -3.86
N ARG A 47 -0.10 -7.77 -5.20
CA ARG A 47 -0.89 -8.78 -5.93
C ARG A 47 -0.49 -10.21 -5.56
N ARG A 48 0.79 -10.47 -5.29
CA ARG A 48 1.28 -11.78 -4.82
C ARG A 48 0.71 -12.10 -3.44
N LEU A 49 0.86 -11.17 -2.48
CA LEU A 49 0.38 -11.34 -1.11
C LEU A 49 -1.15 -11.43 -1.02
N TYR A 50 -1.88 -10.59 -1.77
CA TYR A 50 -3.33 -10.62 -1.86
C TYR A 50 -3.86 -11.97 -2.34
N ARG A 51 -3.22 -12.58 -3.35
CA ARG A 51 -3.59 -13.92 -3.82
C ARG A 51 -3.40 -14.97 -2.73
N ALA A 52 -2.32 -14.89 -1.97
CA ALA A 52 -2.08 -15.78 -0.84
C ALA A 52 -3.17 -15.61 0.23
N LEU A 53 -3.47 -14.37 0.65
CA LEU A 53 -4.56 -14.06 1.59
C LEU A 53 -5.91 -14.60 1.11
N ALA A 54 -6.26 -14.38 -0.16
CA ALA A 54 -7.50 -14.88 -0.75
C ALA A 54 -7.58 -16.41 -0.73
N GLN A 55 -6.46 -17.08 -1.03
CA GLN A 55 -6.36 -18.54 -0.95
C GLN A 55 -6.50 -19.04 0.49
N THR A 56 -5.84 -18.41 1.46
CA THR A 56 -5.95 -18.77 2.88
C THR A 56 -7.38 -18.63 3.37
N VAL A 57 -8.07 -17.54 3.03
CA VAL A 57 -9.49 -17.33 3.37
C VAL A 57 -10.36 -18.41 2.74
N ALA A 58 -10.12 -18.76 1.47
CA ALA A 58 -10.86 -19.83 0.79
C ALA A 58 -10.65 -21.21 1.44
N THR A 59 -9.39 -21.57 1.74
CA THR A 59 -9.03 -22.81 2.43
C THR A 59 -9.66 -22.87 3.82
N THR A 60 -9.61 -21.76 4.56
CA THR A 60 -10.20 -21.65 5.90
C THR A 60 -11.71 -21.84 5.85
N ASN A 61 -12.41 -21.17 4.93
CA ASN A 61 -13.84 -21.35 4.71
C ASN A 61 -14.21 -22.79 4.32
N ALA A 62 -13.36 -23.49 3.59
CA ALA A 62 -13.59 -24.90 3.23
C ALA A 62 -13.43 -25.85 4.43
N ALA A 63 -12.54 -25.51 5.36
CA ALA A 63 -12.32 -26.28 6.59
C ALA A 63 -13.41 -26.05 7.65
N MET A 64 -14.07 -24.89 7.66
CA MET A 64 -15.13 -24.57 8.61
C MET A 64 -16.42 -25.37 8.32
N THR A 65 -16.75 -26.34 9.17
CA THR A 65 -17.99 -27.11 9.08
C THR A 65 -19.12 -26.45 9.88
N GLY A 66 -19.93 -25.63 9.23
CA GLY A 66 -21.04 -24.90 9.86
C GLY A 66 -20.53 -23.69 10.67
N GLY A 67 -20.85 -22.48 10.20
CA GLY A 67 -20.38 -21.24 10.82
C GLY A 67 -20.49 -20.05 9.87
N ARG A 68 -20.15 -18.85 10.38
CA ARG A 68 -20.00 -17.64 9.55
C ARG A 68 -18.79 -17.80 8.64
N LYS A 69 -18.93 -17.39 7.38
CA LYS A 69 -17.82 -17.40 6.41
C LYS A 69 -16.97 -16.14 6.58
N LEU A 70 -15.68 -16.28 6.31
CA LEU A 70 -14.77 -15.16 6.14
C LEU A 70 -14.92 -14.57 4.74
N TYR A 71 -14.93 -13.24 4.67
CA TYR A 71 -14.96 -12.48 3.44
C TYR A 71 -13.73 -11.57 3.40
N LEU A 72 -13.06 -11.58 2.25
CA LEU A 72 -11.97 -10.66 1.91
C LEU A 72 -12.51 -9.61 0.95
N GLN A 73 -12.50 -8.34 1.34
CA GLN A 73 -13.05 -7.25 0.55
C GLN A 73 -12.01 -6.14 0.34
N PRO A 74 -11.91 -5.57 -0.87
CA PRO A 74 -11.14 -4.36 -1.09
C PRO A 74 -11.67 -3.22 -0.22
N TYR A 75 -10.77 -2.52 0.45
CA TYR A 75 -11.06 -1.37 1.29
C TYR A 75 -9.98 -0.33 0.97
N ASN A 76 -10.32 0.84 0.46
CA ASN A 76 -9.29 1.86 0.20
C ASN A 76 -9.83 3.23 0.59
N PRO A 77 -9.74 3.59 1.89
CA PRO A 77 -10.21 4.88 2.38
C PRO A 77 -9.28 6.04 1.98
N ASP A 78 -8.02 5.75 1.63
CA ASP A 78 -6.99 6.75 1.31
C ASP A 78 -6.12 6.31 0.13
N ALA A 79 -6.69 6.43 -1.08
CA ALA A 79 -6.06 5.99 -2.32
C ALA A 79 -4.77 6.75 -2.69
N ASP A 80 -4.54 7.90 -2.04
CA ASP A 80 -3.34 8.71 -2.22
C ASP A 80 -2.16 8.18 -1.39
N ARG A 81 -2.44 7.45 -0.30
CA ARG A 81 -1.41 6.92 0.62
C ARG A 81 -1.26 5.41 0.57
N THR A 82 -2.26 4.69 0.05
CA THR A 82 -2.23 3.23 0.00
C THR A 82 -2.43 2.66 -1.40
N VAL A 83 -1.93 1.45 -1.59
CA VAL A 83 -1.90 0.76 -2.88
C VAL A 83 -3.15 -0.10 -3.10
N GLY A 84 -3.76 -0.59 -2.02
CA GLY A 84 -4.97 -1.39 -2.09
C GLY A 84 -5.20 -2.15 -0.80
N ASP A 85 -5.73 -1.46 0.19
CA ASP A 85 -6.03 -2.10 1.47
C ASP A 85 -7.18 -3.11 1.31
N VAL A 86 -7.25 -4.03 2.26
CA VAL A 86 -8.27 -5.06 2.30
C VAL A 86 -8.79 -5.22 3.71
N ILE A 87 -10.04 -5.62 3.81
CA ILE A 87 -10.67 -6.03 5.05
C ILE A 87 -11.01 -7.50 4.99
N ILE A 88 -10.66 -8.20 6.07
CA ILE A 88 -11.15 -9.53 6.39
C ILE A 88 -12.19 -9.40 7.49
N MET A 89 -13.37 -9.96 7.27
CA MET A 89 -14.48 -9.93 8.22
C MET A 89 -15.40 -11.12 8.00
N PHE A 90 -16.43 -11.28 8.82
CA PHE A 90 -17.38 -12.40 8.70
C PHE A 90 -18.69 -12.00 8.00
N GLU A 91 -18.81 -10.73 7.65
CA GLU A 91 -19.94 -10.10 6.97
C GLU A 91 -19.71 -10.13 5.46
N ASP A 92 -20.77 -10.42 4.71
CA ASP A 92 -20.72 -10.51 3.25
C ASP A 92 -20.52 -9.16 2.56
N LYS A 93 -20.70 -8.06 3.30
CA LYS A 93 -20.49 -6.68 2.87
C LYS A 93 -19.88 -5.85 3.98
N TYR A 94 -18.97 -4.96 3.59
CA TYR A 94 -18.42 -3.98 4.50
C TYR A 94 -19.49 -3.00 5.02
N SER A 95 -19.44 -2.73 6.32
CA SER A 95 -20.05 -1.58 6.97
C SER A 95 -19.11 -1.04 8.04
N GLU A 96 -19.10 0.27 8.28
CA GLU A 96 -18.33 0.87 9.37
C GLU A 96 -18.71 0.31 10.75
N ASP A 97 -19.97 -0.10 10.91
CA ASP A 97 -20.51 -0.68 12.15
C ASP A 97 -19.96 -2.07 12.47
N VAL A 98 -19.26 -2.72 11.52
CA VAL A 98 -18.61 -4.01 11.75
C VAL A 98 -17.49 -3.85 12.77
N GLN A 99 -17.72 -4.36 13.99
CA GLN A 99 -16.76 -4.29 15.09
C GLN A 99 -15.62 -5.31 14.97
N ARG A 100 -15.92 -6.50 14.42
CA ARG A 100 -14.96 -7.60 14.25
C ARG A 100 -14.41 -7.56 12.83
N LYS A 101 -13.30 -6.87 12.64
CA LYS A 101 -12.64 -6.73 11.33
C LYS A 101 -11.12 -6.76 11.47
N CYS A 102 -10.47 -7.32 10.46
CA CYS A 102 -9.03 -7.22 10.27
C CYS A 102 -8.76 -6.36 9.04
N VAL A 103 -8.12 -5.21 9.23
CA VAL A 103 -7.72 -4.30 8.15
C VAL A 103 -6.26 -4.59 7.82
N VAL A 104 -5.97 -4.88 6.56
CA VAL A 104 -4.60 -5.02 6.03
C VAL A 104 -4.36 -3.88 5.06
N GLY A 105 -3.58 -2.89 5.51
CA GLY A 105 -3.21 -1.72 4.73
C GLY A 105 -1.83 -1.83 4.11
N VAL A 106 -1.66 -1.30 2.89
CA VAL A 106 -0.40 -1.38 2.13
C VAL A 106 0.01 0.02 1.68
N GLN A 107 1.04 0.55 2.31
CA GLN A 107 1.56 1.88 2.04
C GLN A 107 2.39 1.91 0.75
N LEU A 108 2.51 3.09 0.14
CA LEU A 108 3.28 3.31 -1.09
C LEU A 108 4.77 2.94 -0.98
N ASP A 109 5.31 2.91 0.25
CA ASP A 109 6.72 2.59 0.50
C ASP A 109 6.99 1.07 0.63
N GLY A 110 5.94 0.26 0.71
CA GLY A 110 6.00 -1.20 0.92
C GLY A 110 5.69 -1.64 2.35
N THR A 111 5.37 -0.73 3.27
CA THR A 111 4.94 -1.10 4.61
C THR A 111 3.53 -1.69 4.57
N VAL A 112 3.36 -2.90 5.12
CA VAL A 112 2.05 -3.53 5.32
C VAL A 112 1.67 -3.40 6.78
N SER A 113 0.55 -2.76 7.08
CA SER A 113 0.01 -2.64 8.44
C SER A 113 -1.21 -3.55 8.60
N VAL A 114 -1.25 -4.32 9.67
CA VAL A 114 -2.39 -5.18 10.02
C VAL A 114 -2.99 -4.66 11.31
N SER A 115 -4.31 -4.45 11.34
CA SER A 115 -5.05 -4.06 12.54
C SER A 115 -6.26 -4.97 12.71
N ILE A 116 -6.32 -5.69 13.84
CA ILE A 116 -7.38 -6.62 14.18
C ILE A 116 -8.23 -6.02 15.31
N LYS A 117 -9.52 -5.86 15.05
CA LYS A 117 -10.53 -5.41 16.01
C LYS A 117 -11.42 -6.60 16.43
N PRO A 118 -11.94 -6.59 17.67
CA PRO A 118 -11.89 -5.50 18.67
C PRO A 118 -10.63 -5.47 19.54
N GLN A 119 -9.83 -6.55 19.58
CA GLN A 119 -8.71 -6.68 20.51
C GLN A 119 -7.54 -5.71 20.25
N SER A 120 -7.62 -4.90 19.20
CA SER A 120 -6.63 -3.87 18.81
C SER A 120 -5.22 -4.45 18.71
N LYS A 121 -5.10 -5.68 18.19
CA LYS A 121 -3.82 -6.27 17.83
C LYS A 121 -3.35 -5.61 16.55
N GLU A 122 -2.17 -5.01 16.59
CA GLU A 122 -1.59 -4.33 15.44
C GLU A 122 -0.15 -4.80 15.21
N TYR A 123 0.21 -4.99 13.96
CA TYR A 123 1.59 -5.30 13.57
C TYR A 123 1.89 -4.85 12.15
N HIS A 124 3.19 -4.75 11.88
CA HIS A 124 3.71 -4.32 10.60
C HIS A 124 4.55 -5.43 9.96
N LEU A 125 4.43 -5.56 8.65
CA LEU A 125 5.23 -6.44 7.80
C LEU A 125 5.87 -5.61 6.69
N ASP A 126 7.02 -6.05 6.21
CA ASP A 126 7.62 -5.51 5.00
C ASP A 126 7.17 -6.37 3.81
N ILE A 127 6.55 -5.75 2.80
CA ILE A 127 6.01 -6.43 1.61
C ILE A 127 7.08 -7.24 0.85
N TRP A 128 8.34 -6.83 0.91
CA TRP A 128 9.45 -7.45 0.19
C TRP A 128 9.94 -8.73 0.85
N THR A 129 9.79 -8.83 2.18
CA THR A 129 10.30 -9.96 2.97
C THR A 129 9.19 -10.80 3.58
N ALA A 130 7.92 -10.35 3.51
CA ALA A 130 6.79 -11.08 4.05
C ALA A 130 6.68 -12.49 3.44
N SER A 131 6.73 -13.50 4.31
CA SER A 131 6.47 -14.89 3.93
C SER A 131 4.97 -15.12 3.77
N ILE A 132 4.62 -16.19 3.05
CA ILE A 132 3.21 -16.61 2.92
C ILE A 132 2.68 -17.03 4.30
N ASP A 133 3.47 -17.74 5.10
CA ASP A 133 3.11 -18.18 6.45
C ASP A 133 2.74 -17.00 7.38
N GLN A 134 3.41 -15.85 7.24
CA GLN A 134 3.07 -14.64 7.99
C GLN A 134 1.69 -14.09 7.61
N LEU A 135 1.29 -14.22 6.34
CA LEU A 135 -0.05 -13.84 5.88
C LEU A 135 -1.11 -14.82 6.34
N GLU A 136 -0.79 -16.11 6.36
CA GLU A 136 -1.68 -17.12 6.92
C GLU A 136 -1.95 -16.84 8.40
N GLY A 137 -0.89 -16.48 9.14
CA GLY A 137 -0.97 -16.01 10.52
C GLY A 137 -1.98 -14.87 10.72
N ILE A 138 -2.12 -13.93 9.78
CA ILE A 138 -3.12 -12.84 9.86
C ILE A 138 -4.55 -13.40 9.92
N VAL A 139 -4.86 -14.36 9.05
CA VAL A 139 -6.21 -14.95 8.97
C VAL A 139 -6.49 -15.77 10.22
N TYR A 140 -5.51 -16.57 10.68
CA TYR A 140 -5.66 -17.38 11.88
C TYR A 140 -5.76 -16.54 13.14
N ASP A 141 -4.93 -15.50 13.29
CA ASP A 141 -5.03 -14.52 14.38
C ASP A 141 -6.42 -13.89 14.44
N PHE A 142 -6.94 -13.45 13.28
CA PHE A 142 -8.27 -12.83 13.23
C PHE A 142 -9.35 -13.81 13.68
N MET A 143 -9.29 -15.06 13.23
CA MET A 143 -10.23 -16.10 13.65
C MET A 143 -10.14 -16.42 15.13
N GLU A 144 -8.94 -16.70 15.65
CA GLU A 144 -8.71 -17.05 17.05
C GLU A 144 -9.27 -15.97 17.99
N LEU A 145 -9.11 -14.71 17.60
CA LEU A 145 -9.60 -13.58 18.38
C LEU A 145 -11.12 -13.36 18.25
N ASN A 146 -11.80 -13.88 17.23
CA ASN A 146 -13.19 -13.51 16.92
C ASN A 146 -14.19 -14.67 16.86
N ILE A 147 -13.71 -15.91 16.93
CA ILE A 147 -14.54 -17.10 17.15
C ILE A 147 -14.77 -17.23 18.66
N GLU A 148 -16.03 -17.18 19.07
CA GLU A 148 -16.43 -17.45 20.45
C GLU A 148 -16.22 -18.93 20.75
N THR A 149 -15.42 -19.25 21.79
CA THR A 149 -15.46 -20.56 22.47
C THR A 149 -16.76 -20.75 23.21
#